data_AF-R2XQZ4-F1
#
_entry.id   AF-R2XQZ4-F1
#
_cell.length_a   1.000
_cell.length_b   1.000
_cell.length_c   1.000
_cell.angle_alpha   90.00
_cell.angle_beta   90.00
_cell.angle_gamma   90.00
#
_symmetry.space_group_name_H-M   'P 1'
#
loop_
_entity.id
_entity.type
_entity.pdbx_description
1 polymer ?
#
loop_
_entity_poly.entity_id
_entity_poly.type
_entity_poly.pdbx_seq_one_letter_code
_entity_poly.pdbx_strand_id
1 'polypeptide(L)'
;MSVRGPTRQQKEFVDIYLKNRKKNQTQAAVDAGYSSKSASSQAYQLLQNPIVLEYLEKREKQLEKELKREFFFDAIDARRVLSEILNNPESKDADRANAAKDLLDRAGYKAVDVHEIQSTVNIKADGLTDSELEDRIAELERELGTASDEDG
;
A
#
# COMPACT_ATOMS: atom_id res chain seq x y z
N MET A 1 28.13 -20.06 2.55
CA MET A 1 27.18 -20.76 1.65
C MET A 1 26.91 -19.87 0.45
N SER A 2 27.18 -20.33 -0.77
CA SER A 2 26.77 -19.58 -1.97
C SER A 2 25.24 -19.58 -2.04
N VAL A 3 24.62 -18.40 -1.88
CA VAL A 3 23.17 -18.24 -2.08
C VAL A 3 22.90 -18.44 -3.57
N ARG A 4 22.37 -19.60 -3.95
CA ARG A 4 21.98 -19.87 -5.34
C ARG A 4 20.70 -19.08 -5.64
N GLY A 5 20.77 -18.17 -6.59
CA GLY A 5 19.60 -17.45 -7.10
C GLY A 5 18.66 -18.33 -7.96
N PRO A 6 17.52 -17.80 -8.41
CA PRO A 6 16.53 -18.56 -9.17
C PRO A 6 17.10 -19.06 -10.50
N THR A 7 16.70 -20.26 -10.90
CA THR A 7 17.06 -20.83 -12.21
C THR A 7 16.37 -20.06 -13.34
N ARG A 8 16.88 -20.20 -14.58
CA ARG A 8 16.24 -19.58 -15.76
C ARG A 8 14.75 -19.95 -15.86
N GLN A 9 14.41 -21.20 -15.59
CA GLN A 9 13.05 -21.70 -15.67
C GLN A 9 12.14 -21.11 -14.57
N GLN A 10 12.67 -20.94 -13.36
CA GLN A 10 11.95 -20.28 -12.26
C GLN A 10 11.70 -18.80 -12.56
N LYS A 11 12.66 -18.12 -13.18
CA LYS A 11 12.48 -16.73 -13.64
C LYS A 11 11.38 -16.63 -14.68
N GLU A 12 11.40 -17.51 -15.69
CA GLU A 12 10.39 -17.56 -16.73
C GLU A 12 8.98 -17.79 -16.16
N PHE A 13 8.86 -18.72 -15.21
CA PHE A 13 7.60 -18.93 -14.48
C PHE A 13 7.10 -17.65 -13.81
N VAL A 14 7.97 -16.94 -13.09
CA VAL A 14 7.61 -15.68 -12.42
C VAL A 14 7.18 -14.61 -13.43
N ASP A 15 7.93 -14.44 -14.51
CA ASP A 15 7.63 -13.42 -15.53
C ASP A 15 6.28 -13.69 -16.21
N ILE A 16 5.97 -14.95 -16.54
CA ILE A 16 4.67 -15.34 -17.12
C ILE A 16 3.55 -15.23 -16.07
N TYR A 17 3.80 -15.63 -14.84
CA TYR A 17 2.81 -15.53 -13.76
C TYR A 17 2.43 -14.07 -13.48
N LEU A 18 3.40 -13.16 -13.50
CA LEU A 18 3.17 -11.71 -13.41
C LEU A 18 2.41 -11.17 -14.63
N LYS A 19 2.78 -11.59 -15.85
CA LYS A 19 2.03 -11.26 -17.08
C LYS A 19 0.58 -11.68 -17.00
N ASN A 20 0.31 -12.81 -16.35
CA ASN A 20 -1.03 -13.32 -16.07
C ASN A 20 -1.70 -12.68 -14.84
N ARG A 21 -1.17 -11.57 -14.32
CA ARG A 21 -1.67 -10.84 -13.14
C ARG A 21 -1.78 -11.72 -11.89
N LYS A 22 -0.79 -12.59 -11.67
CA LYS A 22 -0.73 -13.56 -10.57
C LYS A 22 -1.89 -14.55 -10.58
N LYS A 23 -2.45 -14.84 -11.76
CA LYS A 23 -3.49 -15.86 -11.98
C LYS A 23 -2.95 -16.97 -12.87
N ASN A 24 -3.68 -18.09 -12.91
CA ASN A 24 -3.37 -19.24 -13.78
C ASN A 24 -1.95 -19.80 -13.62
N GLN A 25 -1.52 -20.03 -12.37
CA GLN A 25 -0.17 -20.52 -12.05
C GLN A 25 0.20 -21.83 -12.77
N THR A 26 -0.76 -22.74 -12.95
CA THR A 26 -0.54 -23.99 -13.68
C THR A 26 -0.17 -23.71 -15.13
N GLN A 27 -0.87 -22.78 -15.79
CA GLN A 27 -0.56 -22.38 -17.16
C GLN A 27 0.78 -21.68 -17.23
N ALA A 28 1.09 -20.78 -16.28
CA ALA A 28 2.39 -20.13 -16.21
C ALA A 28 3.55 -21.14 -16.09
N ALA A 29 3.35 -22.25 -15.35
CA ALA A 29 4.34 -23.31 -15.26
C ALA A 29 4.46 -24.10 -16.59
N VAL A 30 3.35 -24.40 -17.26
CA VAL A 30 3.39 -25.02 -18.60
C VAL A 30 4.16 -24.15 -19.58
N ASP A 31 3.84 -22.85 -19.63
CA ASP A 31 4.45 -21.89 -20.55
C ASP A 31 5.93 -21.66 -20.24
N ALA A 32 6.34 -21.76 -18.96
CA ALA A 32 7.74 -21.77 -18.53
C ALA A 32 8.47 -23.10 -18.81
N GLY A 33 7.81 -24.07 -19.46
CA GLY A 33 8.41 -25.33 -19.89
C GLY A 33 8.41 -26.44 -18.84
N TYR A 34 7.62 -26.32 -17.77
CA TYR A 34 7.38 -27.46 -16.88
C TYR A 34 6.45 -28.48 -17.55
N SER A 35 6.63 -29.76 -17.25
CA SER A 35 5.78 -30.83 -17.78
C SER A 35 4.31 -30.57 -17.44
N SER A 36 3.43 -30.58 -18.44
CA SER A 36 2.00 -30.36 -18.25
C SER A 36 1.37 -31.35 -17.26
N LYS A 37 1.92 -32.57 -17.15
CA LYS A 37 1.45 -33.60 -16.21
C LYS A 37 1.69 -33.22 -14.75
N SER A 38 2.74 -32.45 -14.45
CA SER A 38 3.11 -32.05 -13.09
C SER A 38 3.03 -30.55 -12.84
N ALA A 39 2.70 -29.75 -13.86
CA ALA A 39 2.72 -28.28 -13.81
C ALA A 39 1.92 -27.70 -12.65
N SER A 40 0.77 -28.30 -12.29
CA SER A 40 -0.05 -27.84 -11.15
C SER A 40 0.70 -27.96 -9.82
N SER A 41 1.28 -29.14 -9.55
CA SER A 41 2.06 -29.38 -8.34
C SER A 41 3.35 -28.56 -8.31
N GLN A 42 4.04 -28.46 -9.46
CA GLN A 42 5.24 -27.65 -9.60
C GLN A 42 4.95 -26.17 -9.35
N ALA A 43 3.89 -25.62 -9.94
CA ALA A 43 3.48 -24.23 -9.72
C ALA A 43 3.20 -23.94 -8.25
N TYR A 44 2.50 -24.85 -7.56
CA TYR A 44 2.27 -24.74 -6.12
C TYR A 44 3.59 -24.71 -5.33
N GLN A 45 4.52 -25.63 -5.61
CA GLN A 45 5.82 -25.67 -4.94
C GLN A 45 6.69 -24.45 -5.24
N LEU A 46 6.64 -23.93 -6.48
CA LEU A 46 7.36 -22.72 -6.89
C LEU A 46 6.90 -21.51 -6.07
N LEU A 47 5.60 -21.37 -5.81
CA LEU A 47 5.07 -20.30 -4.97
C LEU A 47 5.27 -20.50 -3.46
N GLN A 48 5.88 -21.61 -3.04
CA GLN A 48 6.36 -21.81 -1.66
C GLN A 48 7.88 -21.70 -1.56
N ASN A 49 8.59 -21.60 -2.69
CA ASN A 49 10.04 -21.57 -2.71
C ASN A 49 10.57 -20.16 -2.38
N PRO A 50 11.35 -19.97 -1.30
CA PRO A 50 11.84 -18.65 -0.89
C PRO A 50 12.62 -17.92 -1.99
N ILE A 51 13.42 -18.64 -2.78
CA ILE A 51 14.24 -18.06 -3.87
C ILE A 51 13.34 -17.53 -5.00
N VAL A 52 12.23 -18.21 -5.27
CA VAL A 52 11.26 -17.80 -6.29
C VAL A 52 10.43 -16.62 -5.79
N LEU A 53 10.03 -16.64 -4.53
CA LEU A 53 9.29 -15.55 -3.89
C LEU A 53 10.12 -14.25 -3.83
N GLU A 54 11.40 -14.34 -3.47
CA GLU A 54 12.31 -13.19 -3.48
C GLU A 54 12.45 -12.60 -4.90
N TYR A 55 12.54 -13.46 -5.92
CA TYR A 55 12.59 -13.00 -7.31
C TYR A 55 11.27 -12.38 -7.76
N LEU A 56 10.13 -12.95 -7.36
CA LEU A 56 8.80 -12.41 -7.62
C LEU A 56 8.67 -10.99 -7.05
N GLU A 57 9.01 -10.81 -5.76
CA GLU A 57 8.96 -9.50 -5.10
C GLU A 57 9.89 -8.48 -5.79
N LYS A 58 11.10 -8.91 -6.16
CA LYS A 58 12.04 -8.06 -6.90
C LYS A 58 11.46 -7.59 -8.24
N ARG A 59 10.79 -8.49 -8.97
CA ARG A 59 10.14 -8.15 -10.25
C ARG A 59 8.92 -7.28 -10.07
N GLU A 60 8.11 -7.49 -9.03
CA GLU A 60 7.00 -6.60 -8.67
C GLU A 60 7.49 -5.16 -8.40
N LYS A 61 8.53 -5.00 -7.57
CA LYS A 61 9.15 -3.70 -7.30
C LYS A 61 9.74 -3.05 -8.56
N GLN A 62 10.29 -3.86 -9.46
CA GLN A 62 10.79 -3.37 -10.74
C GLN A 62 9.65 -2.84 -11.62
N LEU A 63 8.56 -3.59 -11.76
CA LEU A 63 7.37 -3.17 -12.52
C LEU A 63 6.74 -1.91 -11.92
N GLU A 64 6.66 -1.82 -10.59
CA GLU A 64 6.18 -0.61 -9.91
C GLU A 64 7.08 0.59 -10.22
N LYS A 65 8.40 0.41 -10.19
CA LYS A 65 9.36 1.48 -10.52
C LYS A 65 9.28 1.89 -11.99
N GLU A 66 9.09 0.95 -12.90
CA GLU A 66 8.89 1.21 -14.33
C GLU A 66 7.60 2.01 -14.54
N LEU A 67 6.49 1.58 -13.94
CA LEU A 67 5.21 2.30 -13.98
C LEU A 67 5.34 3.73 -13.41
N LYS A 68 6.00 3.89 -12.25
CA LYS A 68 6.26 5.22 -11.66
C LYS A 68 7.10 6.12 -12.57
N ARG A 69 8.04 5.54 -13.33
CA ARG A 69 8.86 6.29 -14.29
C ARG A 69 8.05 6.72 -15.52
N GLU A 70 7.15 5.87 -16.00
CA GLU A 70 6.21 6.24 -17.07
C GLU A 70 5.35 7.43 -16.61
N PHE A 71 4.76 7.34 -15.42
CA PHE A 71 3.99 8.43 -14.83
C PHE A 71 4.80 9.69 -14.50
N PHE A 72 6.12 9.63 -14.40
CA PHE A 72 6.94 10.80 -14.05
C PHE A 72 6.80 11.91 -15.10
N PHE A 73 6.84 11.54 -16.38
CA PHE A 73 6.68 12.51 -17.47
C PHE A 73 5.24 13.01 -17.54
N ASP A 74 4.26 12.11 -17.41
CA ASP A 74 2.85 12.48 -17.36
C ASP A 74 2.55 13.45 -16.22
N ALA A 75 3.18 13.26 -15.06
CA ALA A 75 3.03 14.15 -13.90
C ALA A 75 3.64 15.55 -14.15
N ILE A 76 4.74 15.65 -14.89
CA ILE A 76 5.32 16.94 -15.30
C ILE A 76 4.33 17.68 -16.21
N ASP A 77 3.75 16.98 -17.18
CA ASP A 77 2.81 17.56 -18.13
C ASP A 77 1.50 17.95 -17.44
N ALA A 78 0.96 17.09 -16.57
CA ALA A 78 -0.21 17.40 -15.75
C ALA A 78 0.02 18.65 -14.87
N ARG A 79 1.20 18.78 -14.26
CA ARG A 79 1.56 19.98 -13.48
C ARG A 79 1.57 21.24 -14.36
N ARG A 80 2.05 21.14 -15.60
CA ARG A 80 2.04 22.27 -16.55
C ARG A 80 0.61 22.71 -16.85
N VAL A 81 -0.28 21.76 -17.16
CA VAL A 81 -1.70 22.02 -17.41
C VAL A 81 -2.38 22.70 -16.22
N LEU A 82 -2.13 22.21 -14.99
CA LEU A 82 -2.65 22.84 -13.78
C LEU A 82 -2.16 24.29 -13.64
N SER A 83 -0.90 24.57 -13.97
CA SER A 83 -0.33 25.92 -13.93
C SER A 83 -0.93 26.83 -15.02
N GLU A 84 -1.20 26.30 -16.21
CA GLU A 84 -1.88 27.03 -17.28
C GLU A 84 -3.31 27.41 -16.88
N ILE A 85 -4.08 26.47 -16.32
CA ILE A 85 -5.44 26.74 -15.80
C ILE A 85 -5.40 27.82 -14.72
N LEU A 86 -4.48 27.72 -13.76
CA LEU A 86 -4.37 28.66 -12.65
C LEU A 86 -4.14 30.11 -13.11
N ASN A 87 -3.30 30.28 -14.14
CA ASN A 87 -2.86 31.58 -14.67
C ASN A 87 -3.74 32.10 -15.82
N ASN A 88 -4.70 31.32 -16.32
CA ASN A 88 -5.58 31.74 -17.39
C ASN A 88 -6.78 32.53 -16.82
N PRO A 89 -6.92 33.84 -17.13
CA PRO A 89 -8.04 34.64 -16.65
C PRO A 89 -9.39 34.22 -17.25
N GLU A 90 -9.39 33.50 -18.38
CA GLU A 90 -10.60 32.98 -19.03
C GLU A 90 -11.08 31.64 -18.44
N SER A 91 -10.26 31.00 -17.59
CA SER A 91 -10.67 29.78 -16.89
C SER A 91 -11.69 30.08 -15.80
N LYS A 92 -12.67 29.18 -15.59
CA LYS A 92 -13.67 29.33 -14.54
C LYS A 92 -12.98 29.38 -13.17
N ASP A 93 -13.51 30.20 -12.27
CA ASP A 93 -12.96 30.33 -10.91
C ASP A 93 -12.91 29.00 -10.16
N ALA A 94 -13.91 28.13 -10.37
CA ALA A 94 -13.90 26.78 -9.80
C ALA A 94 -12.71 25.93 -10.30
N ASP A 95 -12.39 26.00 -11.60
CA ASP A 95 -11.28 25.24 -12.18
C ASP A 95 -9.94 25.78 -11.68
N ARG A 96 -9.81 27.10 -11.55
CA ARG A 96 -8.64 27.78 -10.97
C ARG A 96 -8.43 27.43 -9.50
N ALA A 97 -9.51 27.44 -8.70
CA ALA A 97 -9.48 27.07 -7.30
C ALA A 97 -9.11 25.60 -7.11
N ASN A 98 -9.64 24.71 -7.94
CA ASN A 98 -9.28 23.29 -7.93
C ASN A 98 -7.81 23.08 -8.31
N ALA A 99 -7.30 23.75 -9.34
CA ALA A 99 -5.90 23.67 -9.72
C ALA A 99 -4.95 24.20 -8.62
N ALA A 100 -5.33 25.31 -7.97
CA ALA A 100 -4.60 25.84 -6.83
C ALA A 100 -4.55 24.84 -5.66
N LYS A 101 -5.70 24.28 -5.29
CA LYS A 101 -5.81 23.25 -4.23
C LYS A 101 -4.95 22.03 -4.56
N ASP A 102 -5.03 21.54 -5.80
CA ASP A 102 -4.28 20.37 -6.25
C ASP A 102 -2.76 20.57 -6.12
N LEU A 103 -2.27 21.76 -6.48
CA LEU A 103 -0.85 22.10 -6.36
C LEU A 103 -0.42 22.24 -4.89
N LEU A 104 -1.26 22.82 -4.03
CA LEU A 104 -0.99 22.96 -2.59
C LEU A 104 -0.94 21.60 -1.90
N ASP A 105 -1.93 20.74 -2.15
CA ASP A 105 -2.01 19.38 -1.57
C ASP A 105 -0.78 18.55 -1.97
N ARG A 106 -0.33 18.65 -3.23
CA ARG A 106 0.87 17.95 -3.73
C ARG A 106 2.19 18.53 -3.20
N ALA A 107 2.20 19.81 -2.82
CA ALA A 107 3.35 20.46 -2.18
C ALA A 107 3.40 20.24 -0.66
N GLY A 108 2.40 19.54 -0.09
CA GLY A 108 2.32 19.24 1.35
C GLY A 108 1.67 20.35 2.18
N TYR A 109 1.04 21.35 1.56
CA TYR A 109 0.31 22.42 2.24
C TYR A 109 -1.18 22.09 2.43
N LYS A 110 -1.49 20.82 2.68
CA LYS A 110 -2.85 20.41 3.02
C LYS A 110 -3.16 20.85 4.46
N ALA A 111 -4.39 21.27 4.73
CA ALA A 111 -4.85 21.44 6.11
C ALA A 111 -4.69 20.11 6.87
N VAL A 112 -4.27 20.19 8.14
CA VAL A 112 -4.15 19.00 9.00
C VAL A 112 -5.54 18.37 9.11
N ASP A 113 -5.67 17.12 8.69
CA ASP A 113 -6.90 16.35 8.92
C ASP A 113 -6.98 16.11 10.44
N VAL A 114 -7.86 16.83 11.13
CA VAL A 114 -8.15 16.56 12.54
C VAL A 114 -8.82 15.20 12.61
N HIS A 115 -8.07 14.17 12.99
CA HIS A 115 -8.65 12.86 13.31
C HIS A 115 -9.31 12.97 14.69
N GLU A 116 -10.63 13.03 14.69
CA GLU A 116 -11.41 12.84 15.91
C GLU A 116 -11.21 11.38 16.35
N ILE A 117 -10.35 11.15 17.34
CA ILE A 117 -10.13 9.81 17.90
C ILE A 117 -11.40 9.42 18.67
N GLN A 118 -12.31 8.69 18.03
CA GLN A 118 -13.37 7.97 18.73
C GLN A 118 -12.77 6.74 19.40
N SER A 119 -12.16 6.93 20.58
CA SER A 119 -11.75 5.83 21.45
C SER A 119 -13.00 5.11 21.97
N THR A 120 -13.27 3.92 21.43
CA THR A 120 -14.22 3.00 22.04
C THR A 120 -13.50 2.20 23.12
N VAL A 121 -13.70 2.58 24.38
CA VAL A 121 -13.15 1.83 25.52
C VAL A 121 -14.00 0.58 25.69
N ASN A 122 -13.44 -0.58 25.33
CA ASN A 122 -14.06 -1.89 25.59
C ASN A 122 -13.91 -2.23 27.07
N ILE A 123 -14.84 -1.78 27.90
CA ILE A 123 -14.89 -2.17 29.31
C ILE A 123 -15.56 -3.55 29.37
N LYS A 124 -14.78 -4.60 29.69
CA LYS A 124 -15.36 -5.87 30.14
C LYS A 124 -15.92 -5.67 31.55
N ALA A 125 -17.14 -5.12 31.63
CA ALA A 125 -17.83 -4.81 32.87
C ALA A 125 -18.58 -6.02 33.49
N ASP A 126 -18.49 -7.19 32.86
CA ASP A 126 -19.32 -8.34 33.23
C ASP A 126 -18.81 -8.98 34.53
N GLY A 127 -19.63 -8.92 35.59
CA GLY A 127 -19.34 -9.51 36.90
C GLY A 127 -18.66 -8.60 37.92
N LEU A 128 -18.48 -7.31 37.64
CA LEU A 128 -17.97 -6.33 38.61
C LEU A 128 -19.09 -5.76 39.48
N THR A 129 -18.78 -5.53 40.74
CA THR A 129 -19.63 -4.77 41.67
C THR A 129 -19.51 -3.26 41.41
N ASP A 130 -20.49 -2.47 41.84
CA ASP A 130 -20.51 -1.01 41.63
C ASP A 130 -19.23 -0.32 42.15
N SER A 131 -18.68 -0.80 43.27
CA SER A 131 -17.42 -0.26 43.84
C SER A 131 -16.21 -0.55 42.94
N GLU A 132 -16.14 -1.71 42.31
CA GLU A 132 -15.01 -2.08 41.45
C GLU A 132 -15.09 -1.36 40.08
N LEU A 133 -16.30 -1.01 39.64
CA LEU A 133 -16.51 -0.15 38.47
C LEU A 133 -16.04 1.28 38.74
N GLU A 134 -16.36 1.85 39.90
CA GLU A 134 -15.88 3.18 40.29
C GLU A 134 -14.35 3.26 40.35
N ASP A 135 -13.70 2.25 40.94
CA ASP A 135 -12.24 2.17 40.98
C ASP A 135 -11.62 2.07 39.57
N ARG A 136 -12.24 1.28 38.68
CA ARG A 136 -11.76 1.12 37.31
C ARG A 136 -11.94 2.38 36.46
N ILE A 137 -13.02 3.13 36.66
CA ILE A 137 -13.24 4.43 36.02
C ILE A 137 -12.17 5.42 36.48
N ALA A 138 -11.90 5.50 37.78
CA ALA A 138 -10.89 6.40 38.32
C ALA A 138 -9.46 6.07 37.83
N GLU A 139 -9.15 4.79 37.60
CA GLU A 139 -7.88 4.34 37.00
C GLU A 139 -7.77 4.78 35.54
N LEU A 140 -8.81 4.54 34.73
CA LEU A 140 -8.85 4.94 33.32
C LEU A 140 -8.76 6.46 33.13
N GLU A 141 -9.40 7.24 34.01
CA GLU A 141 -9.30 8.70 34.00
C GLU A 141 -7.86 9.19 34.26
N ARG A 142 -7.10 8.51 35.14
CA ARG A 142 -5.67 8.83 35.34
C ARG A 142 -4.83 8.48 34.12
N GLU A 143 -5.05 7.32 33.50
CA GLU A 143 -4.32 6.91 32.29
C GLU A 143 -4.55 7.91 31.13
N LEU A 144 -5.79 8.37 30.95
CA LEU A 144 -6.14 9.40 29.96
C LEU A 144 -5.51 10.77 30.31
N GLY A 145 -5.47 11.13 31.59
CA GLY A 145 -4.83 12.37 32.04
C GLY A 145 -3.33 12.39 31.75
N THR A 146 -2.62 11.28 31.98
CA THR A 146 -1.17 11.19 31.72
C THR A 146 -0.81 11.18 30.23
N ALA A 147 -1.67 10.63 29.38
CA ALA A 147 -1.45 10.62 27.92
C ALA A 147 -1.56 12.01 27.28
N SER A 148 -2.11 13.00 28.00
CA SER A 148 -2.30 14.38 27.52
C SER A 148 -1.06 15.27 27.71
N ASP A 149 -0.15 14.90 28.63
CA ASP A 149 0.97 15.73 29.05
C ASP A 149 2.31 15.39 28.34
N GLU A 150 2.39 14.28 27.59
CA GLU A 150 3.62 13.83 26.92
C GLU A 150 3.77 14.32 25.46
N ASP A 151 2.78 15.00 24.89
CA ASP A 151 2.78 15.49 23.50
C ASP A 151 3.00 17.02 23.37
N GLY A 152 3.64 17.64 24.37
CA GLY A 152 3.99 19.07 24.42
C GLY A 152 5.43 19.40 24.02
#